data_AF-A0A1G4HBC1-F1
#
_entry.id   AF-A0A1G4HBC1-F1
#
_cell.length_a   1.000
_cell.length_b   1.000
_cell.length_c   1.000
_cell.angle_alpha   90.00
_cell.angle_beta   90.00
_cell.angle_gamma   90.00
#
_symmetry.space_group_name_H-M   'P 1'
#
loop_
_entity.id
_entity.type
_entity.pdbx_description
1 polymer ?
#
loop_
_entity_poly.entity_id
_entity_poly.type
_entity_poly.pdbx_seq_one_letter_code
_entity_poly.pdbx_strand_id
1 'polypeptide(L)'
;MEGEVTHKRKRAYQNELSEKNSLNKKIVFFHMVYLTLLFMACFVGGVLLGFWTTSYTPEISILEDDANTFQFRYINNRVIIGAKLNIKLSVTNNTTLTYSLSAESVKYFYYPVGANHGCLLYNGGLGESSANQTPLSRRSEISVPTNKDERTFPTKLSIKIKYSLLTPSSVIHTVPFHLGYELTNEQRAEVQPLYNDCKRFNRLYFSVRLDDLYISNEFRKVQNEKKYELIFSCKCSIDANVDAFFNSTPIYKAAILGNLANDPSLLG
;
A
#
# COMPACT_ATOMS: atom_id res chain seq x y z
N MET A 1 20.23 115.77 -15.56
CA MET A 1 19.25 115.51 -14.50
C MET A 1 19.08 114.02 -14.41
N GLU A 2 19.41 113.51 -13.23
CA GLU A 2 19.41 112.10 -12.84
C GLU A 2 18.02 111.48 -12.96
N GLY A 3 17.99 110.17 -13.20
CA GLY A 3 16.76 109.37 -13.19
C GLY A 3 17.10 107.89 -13.20
N GLU A 4 17.15 107.30 -12.00
CA GLU A 4 17.48 105.93 -11.65
C GLU A 4 16.98 104.83 -12.60
N VAL A 5 17.91 103.98 -13.04
CA VAL A 5 17.62 102.67 -13.65
C VAL A 5 17.26 101.69 -12.54
N THR A 6 15.96 101.56 -12.24
CA THR A 6 15.46 100.48 -11.37
C THR A 6 15.31 99.19 -12.18
N HIS A 7 16.32 98.33 -12.10
CA HIS A 7 16.23 96.95 -12.59
C HIS A 7 15.07 96.21 -11.91
N LYS A 8 13.97 96.00 -12.64
CA LYS A 8 12.90 95.09 -12.22
C LYS A 8 13.47 93.68 -12.06
N ARG A 9 13.52 93.25 -10.80
CA ARG A 9 13.86 91.90 -10.32
C ARG A 9 13.06 90.85 -11.12
N LYS A 10 13.76 89.98 -11.85
CA LYS A 10 13.18 88.76 -12.44
C LYS A 10 12.48 87.98 -11.31
N ARG A 11 11.17 87.75 -11.44
CA ARG A 11 10.46 86.74 -10.65
C ARG A 11 11.12 85.39 -10.97
N ALA A 12 11.90 84.87 -10.03
CA ALA A 12 12.29 83.48 -10.05
C ALA A 12 10.99 82.67 -9.91
N TYR A 13 10.60 82.00 -10.98
CA TYR A 13 9.59 80.95 -10.94
C TYR A 13 10.17 79.87 -10.02
N GLN A 14 9.73 79.84 -8.76
CA GLN A 14 10.08 78.79 -7.85
C GLN A 14 9.59 77.47 -8.45
N ASN A 15 10.52 76.53 -8.59
CA ASN A 15 10.25 75.13 -8.84
C ASN A 15 9.32 74.59 -7.75
N GLU A 16 8.01 74.66 -7.93
CA GLU A 16 7.02 73.89 -7.15
C GLU A 16 6.79 72.51 -7.77
N LEU A 17 7.86 71.85 -8.22
CA LEU A 17 7.78 70.50 -8.76
C LEU A 17 9.06 69.70 -8.50
N SER A 18 9.51 69.75 -7.26
CA SER A 18 10.39 68.73 -6.69
C SER A 18 10.39 68.86 -5.17
N GLU A 19 9.21 68.83 -4.54
CA GLU A 19 9.14 68.29 -3.19
C GLU A 19 9.39 66.79 -3.33
N LYS A 20 10.68 66.47 -3.41
CA LYS A 20 11.19 65.11 -3.40
C LYS A 20 10.80 64.59 -2.03
N ASN A 21 9.64 63.93 -1.95
CA ASN A 21 9.18 63.16 -0.80
C ASN A 21 10.40 62.38 -0.30
N SER A 22 11.06 62.90 0.73
CA SER A 22 12.18 62.23 1.34
C SER A 22 11.55 61.12 2.16
N LEU A 23 11.12 60.06 1.46
CA LEU A 23 10.72 58.78 2.04
C LEU A 23 11.75 58.51 3.12
N ASN A 24 11.29 58.60 4.37
CA ASN A 24 12.16 58.59 5.52
C ASN A 24 12.83 57.22 5.52
N LYS A 25 14.06 57.13 4.98
CA LYS A 25 14.69 55.86 4.58
C LYS A 25 14.74 54.86 5.74
N LYS A 26 14.78 55.37 6.98
CA LYS A 26 14.64 54.59 8.21
C LYS A 26 13.28 53.91 8.34
N ILE A 27 12.17 54.62 8.12
CA ILE A 27 10.81 54.07 8.19
C ILE A 27 10.62 53.00 7.11
N VAL A 28 11.09 53.27 5.89
CA VAL A 28 11.04 52.29 4.79
C VAL A 28 11.86 51.04 5.13
N PHE A 29 13.05 51.21 5.73
CA PHE A 29 13.88 50.09 6.18
C PHE A 29 13.18 49.24 7.25
N PHE A 30 12.60 49.86 8.28
CA PHE A 30 11.86 49.13 9.32
C PHE A 30 10.62 48.41 8.76
N HIS A 31 9.91 49.03 7.81
CA HIS A 31 8.78 48.36 7.13
C HIS A 31 9.25 47.17 6.30
N MET A 32 10.38 47.28 5.58
CA MET A 32 10.96 46.17 4.82
C MET A 32 11.40 45.02 5.73
N VAL A 33 12.03 45.31 6.87
CA VAL A 33 12.41 44.28 7.84
C VAL A 33 11.17 43.59 8.40
N TYR A 34 10.14 44.37 8.79
CA TYR A 34 8.89 43.82 9.31
C TYR A 34 8.17 42.94 8.27
N LEU A 35 8.04 43.41 7.02
CA LEU A 35 7.46 42.65 5.92
C LEU A 35 8.24 41.36 5.63
N THR A 36 9.57 41.41 5.70
CA THR A 36 10.42 40.22 5.50
C THR A 36 10.21 39.20 6.61
N LEU A 37 10.13 39.64 7.87
CA LEU A 37 9.86 38.76 9.02
C LEU A 37 8.46 38.16 8.94
N LEU A 38 7.45 38.95 8.58
CA LEU A 38 6.08 38.48 8.37
C LEU A 38 6.03 37.46 7.23
N PHE A 39 6.69 37.74 6.10
CA PHE A 39 6.78 36.82 4.99
C PHE A 39 7.44 35.50 5.40
N MET A 40 8.56 35.55 6.12
CA MET A 40 9.24 34.35 6.62
C MET A 40 8.35 33.55 7.57
N ALA A 41 7.63 34.21 8.48
CA ALA A 41 6.69 33.56 9.38
C ALA A 41 5.53 32.89 8.63
N CYS A 42 4.93 33.58 7.65
CA CYS A 42 3.87 33.02 6.80
C CYS A 42 4.38 31.89 5.90
N PHE A 43 5.59 32.01 5.35
CA PHE A 43 6.20 30.99 4.50
C PHE A 43 6.50 29.72 5.29
N VAL A 44 7.21 29.84 6.42
CA VAL A 44 7.51 28.71 7.30
C VAL A 44 6.23 28.10 7.85
N GLY A 45 5.28 28.92 8.30
CA GLY A 45 3.97 28.46 8.77
C GLY A 45 3.19 27.71 7.71
N GLY A 46 3.16 28.23 6.47
CA GLY A 46 2.50 27.59 5.33
C GLY A 46 3.14 26.26 4.95
N VAL A 47 4.48 26.19 4.92
CA VAL A 47 5.23 24.95 4.67
C VAL A 47 4.94 23.91 5.75
N LEU A 48 4.99 24.29 7.02
CA LEU A 48 4.67 23.40 8.14
C LEU A 48 3.21 22.91 8.10
N LEU A 49 2.26 23.79 7.81
CA LEU A 49 0.85 23.45 7.61
C LEU A 49 0.67 22.47 6.44
N GLY A 50 1.36 22.69 5.32
CA GLY A 50 1.38 21.77 4.19
C GLY A 50 1.89 20.38 4.60
N PHE A 51 3.02 20.31 5.31
CA PHE A 51 3.54 19.05 5.85
C PHE A 51 2.57 18.37 6.83
N TRP A 52 1.83 19.15 7.62
CA TRP A 52 0.83 18.64 8.55
C TRP A 52 -0.46 18.14 7.90
N THR A 53 -0.87 18.75 6.79
CA THR A 53 -2.15 18.45 6.13
C THR A 53 -2.02 17.43 4.98
N THR A 54 -0.82 17.24 4.43
CA THR A 54 -0.61 16.26 3.35
C THR A 54 -0.90 14.85 3.83
N SER A 55 -1.79 14.12 3.16
CA SER A 55 -1.98 12.68 3.38
C SER A 55 -1.03 11.92 2.48
N TYR A 56 -0.21 11.04 3.06
CA TYR A 56 0.67 10.18 2.30
C TYR A 56 -0.10 8.91 1.95
N THR A 57 -0.34 8.66 0.66
CA THR A 57 -0.85 7.37 0.21
C THR A 57 0.22 6.70 -0.63
N PRO A 58 0.93 5.69 -0.09
CA PRO A 58 1.88 4.92 -0.87
C PRO A 58 1.16 4.22 -2.02
N GLU A 59 1.84 4.16 -3.15
CA GLU A 59 1.48 3.23 -4.21
C GLU A 59 2.10 1.88 -3.86
N ILE A 60 1.26 0.85 -3.73
CA ILE A 60 1.67 -0.51 -3.40
C ILE A 60 1.18 -1.43 -4.50
N SER A 61 2.07 -2.28 -5.01
CA SER A 61 1.74 -3.31 -6.00
C SER A 61 2.45 -4.62 -5.68
N ILE A 62 1.94 -5.74 -6.19
CA ILE A 62 2.64 -7.01 -6.18
C ILE A 62 3.45 -7.14 -7.46
N LEU A 63 4.71 -7.58 -7.32
CA LEU A 63 5.49 -8.11 -8.43
C LEU A 63 5.19 -9.60 -8.54
N GLU A 64 4.52 -10.01 -9.61
CA GLU A 64 4.18 -11.42 -9.83
C GLU A 64 5.45 -12.27 -9.95
N ASP A 65 5.39 -13.47 -9.38
CA ASP A 65 6.48 -14.44 -9.43
C ASP A 65 5.94 -15.78 -9.90
N ASP A 66 6.15 -16.08 -11.18
CA ASP A 66 5.64 -17.30 -11.82
C ASP A 66 6.33 -18.59 -11.35
N ALA A 67 7.37 -18.50 -10.51
CA ALA A 67 8.02 -19.66 -9.91
C ALA A 67 7.25 -20.19 -8.68
N ASN A 68 6.44 -19.35 -8.06
CA ASN A 68 5.63 -19.71 -6.90
C ASN A 68 4.69 -20.88 -7.24
N THR A 69 4.84 -21.99 -6.51
CA THR A 69 4.06 -23.21 -6.73
C THR A 69 3.46 -23.72 -5.42
N PHE A 70 2.14 -23.86 -5.40
CA PHE A 70 1.42 -24.53 -4.32
C PHE A 70 1.34 -26.03 -4.59
N GLN A 71 1.53 -26.82 -3.56
CA GLN A 71 1.78 -28.25 -3.70
C GLN A 71 0.78 -29.05 -2.87
N PHE A 72 0.28 -30.11 -3.49
CA PHE A 72 -0.46 -31.19 -2.85
C PHE A 72 0.41 -32.43 -2.94
N ARG A 73 0.93 -32.90 -1.81
CA ARG A 73 1.88 -34.03 -1.74
C ARG A 73 1.34 -35.17 -0.91
N TYR A 74 1.73 -36.39 -1.27
CA TYR A 74 1.51 -37.57 -0.45
C TYR A 74 2.86 -38.08 0.06
N ILE A 75 3.15 -37.85 1.34
CA ILE A 75 4.44 -38.21 1.95
C ILE A 75 4.18 -39.05 3.19
N ASN A 76 4.86 -40.19 3.32
CA ASN A 76 4.76 -41.07 4.50
C ASN A 76 3.31 -41.39 4.90
N ASN A 77 2.47 -41.70 3.91
CA ASN A 77 1.04 -42.02 4.10
C ASN A 77 0.19 -40.86 4.63
N ARG A 78 0.64 -39.61 4.46
CA ARG A 78 -0.02 -38.38 4.89
C ARG A 78 -0.20 -37.44 3.71
N VAL A 79 -1.30 -36.69 3.70
CA VAL A 79 -1.53 -35.64 2.71
C VAL A 79 -1.03 -34.33 3.29
N ILE A 80 -0.10 -33.71 2.58
CA ILE A 80 0.51 -32.44 2.94
C ILE A 80 0.16 -31.43 1.86
N ILE A 81 -0.30 -30.25 2.28
CA ILE A 81 -0.54 -29.13 1.38
C ILE A 81 0.22 -27.90 1.82
N GLY A 82 0.59 -27.06 0.85
CA GLY A 82 1.16 -25.75 1.15
C GLY A 82 2.11 -25.26 0.07
N ALA A 83 2.90 -24.26 0.41
CA ALA A 83 3.83 -23.61 -0.50
C ALA A 83 4.84 -22.77 0.28
N LYS A 84 6.05 -22.57 -0.24
CA LYS A 84 6.99 -21.54 0.27
C LYS A 84 6.93 -20.33 -0.64
N LEU A 85 5.95 -19.45 -0.44
CA LEU A 85 5.70 -18.28 -1.30
C LEU A 85 6.38 -17.04 -0.76
N ASN A 86 7.06 -16.29 -1.63
CA ASN A 86 7.65 -15.00 -1.29
C ASN A 86 6.93 -13.89 -2.05
N ILE A 87 6.02 -13.19 -1.37
CA ILE A 87 5.21 -12.14 -1.99
C ILE A 87 6.08 -10.87 -2.05
N LYS A 88 6.42 -10.42 -3.25
CA LYS A 88 7.22 -9.21 -3.47
C LYS A 88 6.30 -8.00 -3.58
N LEU A 89 6.25 -7.19 -2.54
CA LEU A 89 5.55 -5.91 -2.53
C LEU A 89 6.48 -4.80 -3.02
N SER A 90 6.09 -4.10 -4.08
CA SER A 90 6.74 -2.87 -4.51
C SER A 90 6.01 -1.69 -3.92
N VAL A 91 6.69 -0.91 -3.08
CA VAL A 91 6.12 0.29 -2.47
C VAL A 91 6.87 1.51 -3.00
N THR A 92 6.14 2.40 -3.67
CA THR A 92 6.70 3.62 -4.25
C THR A 92 6.43 4.83 -3.36
N ASN A 93 7.49 5.58 -3.07
CA ASN A 93 7.44 6.85 -2.37
C ASN A 93 7.46 8.00 -3.37
N ASN A 94 6.31 8.65 -3.49
CA ASN A 94 6.12 9.87 -4.28
C ASN A 94 6.27 11.15 -3.43
N THR A 95 6.79 11.03 -2.21
CA THR A 95 6.93 12.12 -1.24
C THR A 95 8.41 12.49 -1.05
N THR A 96 8.66 13.67 -0.53
CA THR A 96 10.00 14.18 -0.21
C THR A 96 10.50 13.77 1.18
N LEU A 97 9.79 12.87 1.88
CA LEU A 97 10.14 12.43 3.22
C LEU A 97 10.33 10.91 3.28
N THR A 98 11.30 10.49 4.07
CA THR A 98 11.41 9.09 4.48
C THR A 98 10.25 8.79 5.43
N TYR A 99 9.58 7.66 5.24
CA TYR A 99 8.57 7.18 6.16
C TYR A 99 8.60 5.66 6.26
N SER A 100 7.99 5.13 7.32
CA SER A 100 7.68 3.72 7.47
C SER A 100 6.20 3.51 7.22
N LEU A 101 5.88 2.64 6.27
CA LEU A 101 4.53 2.10 6.09
C LEU A 101 4.39 0.89 6.98
N SER A 102 3.38 0.87 7.84
CA SER A 102 3.11 -0.26 8.72
C SER A 102 1.66 -0.72 8.61
N ALA A 103 1.45 -2.03 8.78
CA ALA A 103 0.14 -2.64 8.93
C ALA A 103 0.12 -3.39 10.27
N GLU A 104 -0.83 -3.06 11.15
CA GLU A 104 -1.01 -3.81 12.41
C GLU A 104 -1.78 -5.12 12.20
N SER A 105 -2.41 -5.31 11.03
CA SER A 105 -3.07 -6.55 10.65
C SER A 105 -2.77 -6.90 9.19
N VAL A 106 -2.09 -8.02 8.99
CA VAL A 106 -1.85 -8.66 7.69
C VAL A 106 -2.67 -9.95 7.66
N LYS A 107 -3.49 -10.10 6.63
CA LYS A 107 -4.36 -11.27 6.42
C LYS A 107 -4.14 -11.85 5.03
N TYR A 108 -4.35 -13.15 4.91
CA TYR A 108 -4.20 -13.86 3.64
C TYR A 108 -5.52 -14.50 3.26
N PHE A 109 -5.88 -14.42 1.99
CA PHE A 109 -7.13 -15.01 1.49
C PHE A 109 -6.85 -15.90 0.30
N TYR A 110 -7.63 -16.97 0.19
CA TYR A 110 -7.77 -17.76 -1.02
C TYR A 110 -9.04 -17.34 -1.77
N TYR A 111 -8.91 -17.19 -3.08
CA TYR A 111 -10.00 -16.85 -3.99
C TYR A 111 -10.40 -18.06 -4.83
N PRO A 112 -11.54 -18.72 -4.50
CA PRO A 112 -12.02 -19.82 -5.31
C PRO A 112 -12.41 -19.35 -6.71
N VAL A 113 -11.90 -20.07 -7.71
CA VAL A 113 -12.17 -19.81 -9.13
C VAL A 113 -13.56 -20.30 -9.49
N GLY A 114 -13.98 -21.47 -9.00
CA GLY A 114 -15.31 -22.02 -9.26
C GLY A 114 -15.44 -22.65 -10.65
N ALA A 115 -16.59 -22.45 -11.31
CA ALA A 115 -16.95 -23.24 -12.50
C ALA A 115 -16.18 -22.86 -13.77
N ASN A 116 -15.52 -21.71 -13.86
CA ASN A 116 -14.61 -21.32 -14.94
C ASN A 116 -13.73 -20.14 -14.49
N HIS A 117 -12.63 -19.83 -15.20
CA HIS A 117 -11.82 -18.64 -14.94
C HIS A 117 -12.61 -17.33 -15.04
N GLY A 118 -13.67 -17.34 -15.85
CA GLY A 118 -14.65 -16.27 -15.94
C GLY A 118 -15.25 -15.93 -14.58
N CYS A 119 -15.42 -16.87 -13.64
CA CYS A 119 -15.94 -16.60 -12.30
C CYS A 119 -15.01 -15.74 -11.42
N LEU A 120 -13.70 -15.69 -11.70
CA LEU A 120 -12.79 -14.70 -11.09
C LEU A 120 -13.01 -13.30 -11.70
N LEU A 121 -13.31 -13.22 -13.00
CA LEU A 121 -13.57 -11.99 -13.76
C LEU A 121 -15.02 -11.49 -13.66
N TYR A 122 -15.99 -12.38 -13.43
CA TYR A 122 -17.39 -12.12 -13.10
C TYR A 122 -17.53 -11.58 -11.68
N ASN A 123 -16.47 -11.77 -10.93
CA ASN A 123 -16.17 -11.06 -9.72
C ASN A 123 -15.47 -9.71 -10.01
N GLY A 124 -15.60 -9.12 -11.21
CA GLY A 124 -14.86 -7.91 -11.61
C GLY A 124 -15.38 -7.15 -12.85
N GLY A 125 -16.50 -7.55 -13.47
CA GLY A 125 -17.20 -6.73 -14.46
C GLY A 125 -17.50 -7.41 -15.81
N LEU A 126 -18.81 -7.54 -16.06
CA LEU A 126 -19.53 -7.79 -17.32
C LEU A 126 -19.39 -9.17 -17.99
N GLY A 127 -20.56 -9.79 -18.21
CA GLY A 127 -20.70 -10.84 -19.20
C GLY A 127 -22.03 -11.57 -19.28
N GLU A 128 -22.98 -11.44 -18.36
CA GLU A 128 -24.37 -11.92 -18.53
C GLU A 128 -25.27 -11.45 -17.38
N SER A 129 -26.54 -11.33 -17.70
CA SER A 129 -27.62 -10.66 -16.99
C SER A 129 -28.06 -11.34 -15.68
N SER A 130 -27.15 -11.63 -14.75
CA SER A 130 -27.49 -11.81 -13.32
C SER A 130 -26.88 -10.64 -12.52
N ALA A 131 -27.54 -9.48 -12.61
CA ALA A 131 -27.04 -8.16 -12.20
C ALA A 131 -26.88 -7.91 -10.68
N ASN A 132 -26.73 -8.95 -9.83
CA ASN A 132 -26.70 -8.80 -8.36
C ASN A 132 -25.49 -9.48 -7.67
N GLN A 133 -24.44 -9.87 -8.41
CA GLN A 133 -23.27 -10.49 -7.79
C GLN A 133 -22.16 -9.47 -7.57
N THR A 134 -21.79 -9.27 -6.30
CA THR A 134 -20.67 -8.39 -5.93
C THR A 134 -19.36 -8.99 -6.40
N PRO A 135 -18.54 -8.22 -7.15
CA PRO A 135 -17.14 -8.51 -7.41
C PRO A 135 -16.37 -9.09 -6.21
N LEU A 136 -15.60 -10.16 -6.46
CA LEU A 136 -14.76 -10.87 -5.49
C LEU A 136 -15.49 -11.27 -4.18
N SER A 137 -16.80 -11.51 -4.26
CA SER A 137 -17.65 -11.74 -3.08
C SER A 137 -17.30 -12.99 -2.29
N ARG A 138 -16.67 -13.98 -2.93
CA ARG A 138 -16.29 -15.24 -2.30
C ARG A 138 -14.78 -15.32 -2.17
N ARG A 139 -14.33 -15.35 -0.92
CA ARG A 139 -12.96 -15.64 -0.51
C ARG A 139 -12.98 -16.36 0.83
N SER A 140 -11.90 -17.06 1.12
CA SER A 140 -11.68 -17.73 2.39
C SER A 140 -10.40 -17.21 3.02
N GLU A 141 -10.47 -16.70 4.24
CA GLU A 141 -9.30 -16.31 5.02
C GLU A 141 -8.47 -17.56 5.35
N ILE A 142 -7.16 -17.52 5.10
CA ILE A 142 -6.24 -18.51 5.64
C ILE A 142 -6.03 -18.15 7.12
N SER A 143 -6.54 -19.00 8.00
CA SER A 143 -6.52 -18.73 9.44
C SER A 143 -5.09 -18.59 9.95
N VAL A 144 -4.90 -17.72 10.95
CA VAL A 144 -3.61 -17.59 11.63
C VAL A 144 -3.22 -18.96 12.22
N PRO A 145 -2.04 -19.50 11.88
CA PRO A 145 -1.57 -20.78 12.40
C PRO A 145 -1.48 -20.80 13.92
N THR A 146 -1.67 -21.97 14.52
CA THR A 146 -1.65 -22.11 16.00
C THR A 146 -0.29 -21.77 16.61
N ASN A 147 0.80 -22.01 15.89
CA ASN A 147 2.17 -21.71 16.30
C ASN A 147 2.57 -20.23 16.12
N LYS A 148 1.79 -19.43 15.36
CA LYS A 148 1.98 -17.97 15.19
C LYS A 148 3.41 -17.56 14.81
N ASP A 149 4.05 -18.30 13.91
CA ASP A 149 5.41 -17.98 13.47
C ASP A 149 5.41 -16.84 12.42
N GLU A 150 5.74 -15.63 12.88
CA GLU A 150 5.82 -14.42 12.04
C GLU A 150 6.88 -14.49 10.94
N ARG A 151 7.86 -15.40 11.02
CA ARG A 151 8.90 -15.53 9.98
C ARG A 151 8.38 -16.21 8.72
N THR A 152 7.35 -17.03 8.87
CA THR A 152 6.75 -17.84 7.80
C THR A 152 5.34 -17.38 7.46
N PHE A 153 4.63 -16.81 8.43
CA PHE A 153 3.28 -16.27 8.30
C PHE A 153 3.19 -14.94 9.11
N PRO A 154 3.65 -13.81 8.56
CA PRO A 154 3.61 -12.54 9.26
C PRO A 154 2.17 -12.03 9.32
N THR A 155 1.74 -11.65 10.52
CA THR A 155 0.46 -10.99 10.83
C THR A 155 0.61 -9.48 10.98
N LYS A 156 1.84 -8.98 10.97
CA LYS A 156 2.19 -7.55 10.97
C LYS A 156 3.26 -7.25 9.94
N LEU A 157 3.30 -5.99 9.50
CA LEU A 157 4.25 -5.53 8.48
C LEU A 157 4.77 -4.14 8.83
N SER A 158 6.06 -3.91 8.60
CA SER A 158 6.64 -2.57 8.60
C SER A 158 7.72 -2.45 7.53
N ILE A 159 7.58 -1.47 6.64
CA ILE A 159 8.45 -1.21 5.50
C ILE A 159 8.97 0.22 5.60
N LYS A 160 10.28 0.37 5.79
CA LYS A 160 10.95 1.67 5.75
C LYS A 160 11.22 2.06 4.31
N ILE A 161 10.66 3.19 3.88
CA ILE A 161 10.73 3.68 2.52
C ILE A 161 11.44 5.03 2.53
N LYS A 162 12.64 5.05 1.95
CA LYS A 162 13.45 6.28 1.80
C LYS A 162 12.77 7.22 0.81
N TYR A 163 13.14 8.49 0.81
CA TYR A 163 12.81 9.42 -0.27
C TYR A 163 14.01 9.61 -1.20
N SER A 164 13.74 10.15 -2.38
CA SER A 164 14.74 10.72 -3.29
C SER A 164 14.25 12.09 -3.77
N LEU A 165 15.17 13.05 -3.93
CA LEU A 165 14.85 14.42 -4.31
C LEU A 165 14.49 14.57 -5.79
N LEU A 166 15.00 13.68 -6.64
CA LEU A 166 14.94 13.82 -8.10
C LEU A 166 13.95 12.86 -8.75
N THR A 167 13.73 11.69 -8.15
CA THR A 167 12.88 10.63 -8.71
C THR A 167 12.10 9.95 -7.60
N PRO A 168 10.88 9.43 -7.87
CA PRO A 168 10.23 8.50 -6.97
C PRO A 168 11.17 7.37 -6.59
N SER A 169 11.16 6.98 -5.31
CA SER A 169 11.97 5.87 -4.83
C SER A 169 11.06 4.70 -4.48
N SER A 170 11.37 3.53 -5.02
CA SER A 170 10.63 2.29 -4.75
C SER A 170 11.46 1.35 -3.90
N VAL A 171 10.80 0.68 -2.94
CA VAL A 171 11.38 -0.39 -2.14
C VAL A 171 10.63 -1.67 -2.44
N ILE A 172 11.37 -2.74 -2.73
CA ILE A 172 10.82 -4.09 -2.82
C ILE A 172 10.95 -4.72 -1.43
N HIS A 173 9.82 -5.09 -0.86
CA HIS A 173 9.75 -5.82 0.39
C HIS A 173 9.20 -7.21 0.16
N THR A 174 9.81 -8.23 0.77
CA THR A 174 9.34 -9.61 0.65
C THR A 174 8.54 -10.00 1.89
N VAL A 175 7.27 -10.31 1.70
CA VAL A 175 6.40 -10.89 2.71
C VAL A 175 6.42 -12.41 2.56
N PRO A 176 7.02 -13.16 3.50
CA PRO A 176 6.98 -14.61 3.46
C PRO A 176 5.56 -15.09 3.70
N PHE A 177 5.07 -15.97 2.82
CA PHE A 177 3.79 -16.66 2.97
C PHE A 177 4.04 -18.15 2.77
N HIS A 178 4.69 -18.73 3.78
CA HIS A 178 5.12 -20.12 3.76
C HIS A 178 4.11 -20.94 4.54
N LEU A 179 3.47 -21.87 3.84
CA LEU A 179 2.44 -22.75 4.34
C LEU A 179 2.92 -24.21 4.25
N GLY A 180 2.65 -24.99 5.27
CA GLY A 180 2.78 -26.45 5.24
C GLY A 180 1.85 -27.06 6.28
N TYR A 181 0.83 -27.76 5.81
CA TYR A 181 -0.19 -28.36 6.66
C TYR A 181 -0.35 -29.83 6.34
N GLU A 182 -0.30 -30.66 7.37
CA GLU A 182 -0.75 -32.04 7.32
C GLU A 182 -2.28 -32.07 7.47
N LEU A 183 -2.97 -32.69 6.52
CA LEU A 183 -4.43 -32.75 6.52
C LEU A 183 -4.93 -34.03 7.16
N THR A 184 -5.96 -33.91 8.00
CA THR A 184 -6.77 -35.03 8.46
C THR A 184 -8.05 -35.15 7.62
N ASN A 185 -8.80 -36.22 7.85
CA ASN A 185 -10.11 -36.42 7.21
C ASN A 185 -11.11 -35.29 7.52
N GLU A 186 -10.95 -34.58 8.63
CA GLU A 186 -11.86 -33.49 9.03
C GLU A 186 -11.71 -32.25 8.15
N GLN A 187 -10.49 -31.92 7.69
CA GLN A 187 -10.25 -30.74 6.84
C GLN A 187 -10.43 -31.02 5.35
N ARG A 188 -10.64 -32.29 4.96
CA ARG A 188 -10.76 -32.71 3.56
C ARG A 188 -11.82 -31.91 2.78
N ALA A 189 -13.04 -31.83 3.30
CA ALA A 189 -14.15 -31.10 2.64
C ALA A 189 -13.91 -29.60 2.54
N GLU A 190 -13.17 -29.04 3.49
CA GLU A 190 -12.81 -27.62 3.54
C GLU A 190 -11.71 -27.27 2.53
N VAL A 191 -10.75 -28.16 2.32
CA VAL A 191 -9.62 -27.97 1.38
C VAL A 191 -9.99 -28.41 -0.05
N GLN A 192 -11.03 -29.23 -0.22
CA GLN A 192 -11.49 -29.72 -1.51
C GLN A 192 -11.64 -28.62 -2.59
N PRO A 193 -12.15 -27.40 -2.32
CA PRO A 193 -12.17 -26.32 -3.30
C PRO A 193 -10.78 -25.96 -3.86
N LEU A 194 -9.76 -25.83 -2.99
CA LEU A 194 -8.38 -25.52 -3.41
C LEU A 194 -7.84 -26.62 -4.31
N TYR A 195 -8.05 -27.88 -3.94
CA TYR A 195 -7.64 -29.02 -4.75
C TYR A 195 -8.35 -29.03 -6.12
N ASN A 196 -9.67 -28.81 -6.14
CA ASN A 196 -10.45 -28.80 -7.38
C ASN A 196 -9.99 -27.70 -8.33
N ASP A 197 -9.75 -26.49 -7.82
CA ASP A 197 -9.24 -25.37 -8.61
C ASP A 197 -7.85 -25.66 -9.14
N CYS A 198 -6.97 -26.21 -8.30
CA CYS A 198 -5.64 -26.63 -8.71
C CYS A 198 -5.70 -27.68 -9.84
N LYS A 199 -6.52 -28.73 -9.67
CA LYS A 199 -6.66 -29.82 -10.65
C LYS A 199 -7.21 -29.33 -11.99
N ARG A 200 -8.14 -28.37 -11.94
CA ARG A 200 -8.83 -27.87 -13.14
C ARG A 200 -8.07 -26.77 -13.87
N PHE A 201 -7.43 -25.87 -13.13
CA PHE A 201 -6.87 -24.64 -13.69
C PHE A 201 -5.35 -24.56 -13.58
N ASN A 202 -4.71 -25.50 -12.86
CA ASN A 202 -3.28 -25.50 -12.57
C ASN A 202 -2.77 -24.19 -11.94
N ARG A 203 -3.67 -23.46 -11.29
CA ARG A 203 -3.42 -22.13 -10.73
C ARG A 203 -4.32 -21.87 -9.54
N LEU A 204 -3.76 -21.25 -8.52
CA LEU A 204 -4.51 -20.77 -7.36
C LEU A 204 -4.32 -19.27 -7.23
N TYR A 205 -5.36 -18.60 -6.72
CA TYR A 205 -5.37 -17.16 -6.50
C TYR A 205 -5.43 -16.89 -5.01
N PHE A 206 -4.50 -16.07 -4.55
CA PHE A 206 -4.41 -15.64 -3.17
C PHE A 206 -4.40 -14.12 -3.11
N SER A 207 -4.69 -13.55 -1.95
CA SER A 207 -4.40 -12.15 -1.67
C SER A 207 -3.67 -12.01 -0.35
N VAL A 208 -2.91 -10.92 -0.25
CA VAL A 208 -2.50 -10.34 1.01
C VAL A 208 -3.28 -9.05 1.23
N ARG A 209 -3.89 -8.93 2.40
CA ARG A 209 -4.64 -7.75 2.83
C ARG A 209 -3.92 -7.07 3.98
N LEU A 210 -3.69 -5.78 3.82
CA LEU A 210 -3.09 -4.91 4.81
C LEU A 210 -4.20 -4.04 5.39
N ASP A 211 -4.56 -4.32 6.64
CA ASP A 211 -5.53 -3.58 7.44
C ASP A 211 -4.78 -2.75 8.53
N ASP A 212 -5.50 -1.79 9.14
CA ASP A 212 -4.98 -0.93 10.22
C ASP A 212 -3.64 -0.26 9.86
N LEU A 213 -3.63 0.36 8.69
CA LEU A 213 -2.45 0.97 8.10
C LEU A 213 -2.12 2.28 8.78
N TYR A 214 -0.83 2.50 9.01
CA TYR A 214 -0.33 3.81 9.36
C TYR A 214 1.01 4.10 8.70
N ILE A 215 1.25 5.38 8.55
CA ILE A 215 2.52 5.90 8.07
C ILE A 215 3.14 6.69 9.20
N SER A 216 4.38 6.36 9.53
CA SER A 216 5.15 7.09 10.52
C SER A 216 6.43 7.67 9.90
N ASN A 217 6.77 8.88 10.32
CA ASN A 217 8.09 9.46 10.09
C ASN A 217 8.61 10.04 11.42
N GLU A 218 9.74 10.75 11.39
CA GLU A 218 10.34 11.34 12.61
C GLU A 218 9.44 12.38 13.30
N PHE A 219 8.47 12.96 12.58
CA PHE A 219 7.66 14.07 13.06
C PHE A 219 6.23 13.66 13.46
N ARG A 220 5.66 12.63 12.82
CA ARG A 220 4.26 12.23 13.04
C ARG A 220 3.97 10.79 12.66
N LYS A 221 2.89 10.28 13.24
CA LYS A 221 2.19 9.05 12.85
C LYS A 221 0.80 9.42 12.32
N VAL A 222 0.47 8.97 11.12
CA VAL A 222 -0.82 9.22 10.45
C VAL A 222 -1.47 7.88 10.17
N GLN A 223 -2.70 7.71 10.66
CA GLN A 223 -3.51 6.54 10.33
C GLN A 223 -4.07 6.67 8.92
N ASN A 224 -4.09 5.57 8.18
CA ASN A 224 -4.66 5.49 6.85
C ASN A 224 -5.90 4.59 6.92
N GLU A 225 -7.07 5.17 6.67
CA GLU A 225 -8.34 4.45 6.68
C GLU A 225 -8.51 3.51 5.48
N LYS A 226 -7.67 3.65 4.44
CA LYS A 226 -7.67 2.74 3.30
C LYS A 226 -7.21 1.35 3.72
N LYS A 227 -7.69 0.36 2.98
CA LYS A 227 -7.29 -1.04 3.09
C LYS A 227 -6.70 -1.44 1.76
N TYR A 228 -5.51 -2.05 1.77
CA TYR A 228 -4.93 -2.60 0.54
C TYR A 228 -5.18 -4.09 0.52
N GLU A 229 -5.78 -4.57 -0.55
CA GLU A 229 -5.88 -5.99 -0.84
C GLU A 229 -5.24 -6.24 -2.20
N LEU A 230 -4.17 -7.04 -2.18
CA LEU A 230 -3.33 -7.27 -3.33
C LEU A 230 -3.43 -8.73 -3.71
N ILE A 231 -3.98 -9.01 -4.88
CA ILE A 231 -4.21 -10.36 -5.40
C ILE A 231 -2.98 -10.79 -6.21
N PHE A 232 -2.62 -12.06 -6.08
CA PHE A 232 -1.57 -12.70 -6.84
C PHE A 232 -1.95 -14.14 -7.17
N SER A 233 -1.31 -14.70 -8.18
CA SER A 233 -1.51 -16.10 -8.56
C SER A 233 -0.25 -16.93 -8.29
N CYS A 234 -0.44 -18.22 -8.07
CA CYS A 234 0.66 -19.18 -8.05
C CYS A 234 0.29 -20.41 -8.89
N LYS A 235 1.31 -21.07 -9.45
CA LYS A 235 1.15 -22.38 -10.08
C LYS A 235 0.74 -23.41 -9.05
N CYS A 236 0.28 -24.56 -9.52
CA CYS A 236 -0.04 -25.67 -8.66
C CYS A 236 0.65 -26.96 -9.09
N SER A 237 0.82 -27.90 -8.16
CA SER A 237 1.34 -29.25 -8.41
C SER A 237 0.60 -30.25 -7.53
N ILE A 238 0.10 -31.33 -8.14
CA ILE A 238 -0.62 -32.41 -7.45
C ILE A 238 0.15 -33.71 -7.65
N ASP A 239 0.51 -34.36 -6.55
CA ASP A 239 1.02 -35.73 -6.53
C ASP A 239 -0.11 -36.71 -6.89
N ALA A 240 0.18 -37.66 -7.77
CA ALA A 240 -0.78 -38.64 -8.28
C ALA A 240 -1.49 -39.45 -7.18
N ASN A 241 -0.84 -39.63 -6.02
CA ASN A 241 -1.39 -40.40 -4.90
C ASN A 241 -2.36 -39.59 -4.02
N VAL A 242 -2.47 -38.29 -4.23
CA VAL A 242 -3.33 -37.40 -3.41
C VAL A 242 -4.79 -37.43 -3.88
N ASP A 243 -5.03 -37.80 -5.14
CA ASP A 243 -6.37 -37.85 -5.74
C ASP A 243 -7.38 -38.67 -4.91
N ALA A 244 -6.95 -39.80 -4.33
CA ALA A 244 -7.80 -40.68 -3.55
C ALA A 244 -8.28 -40.04 -2.23
N PHE A 245 -7.52 -39.08 -1.69
CA PHE A 245 -7.91 -38.36 -0.48
C PHE A 245 -9.00 -37.32 -0.77
N PHE A 246 -8.96 -36.67 -1.93
CA PHE A 246 -9.87 -35.57 -2.28
C PHE A 246 -11.07 -36.03 -3.10
N ASN A 247 -12.01 -36.68 -2.40
CA ASN A 247 -13.26 -37.19 -2.95
C ASN A 247 -14.52 -36.67 -2.23
N SER A 248 -14.41 -35.58 -1.48
CA SER A 248 -15.52 -35.03 -0.71
C SER A 248 -16.30 -33.97 -1.48
N THR A 249 -17.53 -33.70 -1.03
CA THR A 249 -18.27 -32.52 -1.50
C THR A 249 -17.60 -31.25 -0.95
N PRO A 250 -17.25 -30.28 -1.80
CA PRO A 250 -16.57 -29.06 -1.36
C PRO A 250 -17.45 -28.20 -0.45
N ILE A 251 -16.86 -27.70 0.64
CA ILE A 251 -17.49 -26.77 1.57
C ILE A 251 -16.75 -25.43 1.50
N TYR A 252 -17.49 -24.35 1.27
CA TYR A 252 -16.96 -22.99 1.29
C TYR A 252 -17.10 -22.39 2.69
N LYS A 253 -15.98 -22.10 3.35
CA LYS A 253 -15.96 -21.42 4.65
C LYS A 253 -15.37 -20.02 4.53
N ALA A 254 -15.77 -19.13 5.44
CA ALA A 254 -15.18 -17.80 5.56
C ALA A 254 -13.70 -17.83 5.98
N ALA A 255 -13.31 -18.82 6.79
CA ALA A 255 -11.93 -19.09 7.16
C ALA A 255 -11.64 -20.58 7.01
N ILE A 256 -10.44 -20.91 6.54
CA ILE A 256 -9.95 -22.27 6.32
C ILE A 256 -8.61 -22.51 7.01
N LEU A 257 -8.21 -23.78 7.11
CA LEU A 257 -6.98 -24.27 7.74
C LEU A 257 -6.86 -23.82 9.21
N GLY A 258 -8.01 -23.60 9.85
CA GLY A 258 -8.09 -23.21 11.25
C GLY A 258 -7.62 -24.32 12.18
N ASN A 259 -7.02 -23.93 13.30
CA ASN A 259 -6.53 -24.81 14.36
C ASN A 259 -5.40 -25.78 13.94
N LEU A 260 -4.79 -25.57 12.76
CA LEU A 260 -3.62 -26.33 12.33
C LEU A 260 -2.32 -25.56 12.65
N ALA A 261 -1.28 -26.31 13.02
CA ALA A 261 0.07 -25.78 13.08
C ALA A 261 0.62 -25.63 11.66
N ASN A 262 1.27 -24.52 11.38
CA ASN A 262 1.97 -24.32 10.12
C ASN A 262 3.41 -24.81 10.24
N ASP A 263 3.77 -25.79 9.43
CA ASP A 263 5.13 -26.32 9.30
C ASP A 263 5.57 -26.36 7.83
N PRO A 264 6.17 -25.29 7.31
CA PRO A 264 6.65 -25.25 5.93
C PRO A 264 7.78 -26.23 5.62
N SER A 265 8.42 -26.84 6.63
CA SER A 265 9.48 -27.83 6.41
C SER A 265 8.95 -29.14 5.81
N LEU A 266 7.65 -29.40 5.97
CA LEU A 266 6.94 -30.54 5.37
C LEU A 266 7.02 -30.60 3.84
N LEU A 267 7.39 -29.50 3.18
CA LEU A 267 7.48 -29.39 1.72
C LEU A 267 8.90 -29.55 1.15
N GLY A 268 9.91 -29.75 1.99
CA GLY A 268 11.33 -29.77 1.58
C GLY A 268 11.89 -28.36 1.49
#